data_AF-A0A5S9Y570-F1
#
_entry.id   AF-A0A5S9Y570-F1
#
_cell.length_a   1.000
_cell.length_b   1.000
_cell.length_c   1.000
_cell.angle_alpha   90.00
_cell.angle_beta   90.00
_cell.angle_gamma   90.00
#
_symmetry.space_group_name_H-M   'P 1'
#
loop_
_entity.id
_entity.type
_entity.pdbx_description
1 polymer ?
#
loop_
_entity_poly.entity_id
_entity_poly.type
_entity_poly.pdbx_seq_one_letter_code
_entity_poly.pdbx_strand_id
1 'polypeptide(L)'
;MTRPDTIVLKQTMELPLFAILQRTPRVAITLAFVLFVLTIVPALYTLLADPILPPSISSFETDHTRLSHLNSSSNQIPSPVNGSIPTPPYHTPSKHRKSSFHRIPKPKKGPISSPTDHIPLRQRSSSFDQIPSPMNSPVPAPPHRNSSADQSPSPVNGPIPAPLNHTSLRHLNSSSDDHSSPVTTSPSRTRIRDDEQMCDLFTGEWVPNEEAPYYTNTTCWAIHEHQNCMKYGRPDTGFMRWRWKPESCDLPIFDPQEFLEMVRGKAMGFVGDSISRNQVQSLLCLLSRVEYPEDISPSPDTDFKVWNYTSYNFTLHVMWSPFLVKATKPDPKSNFFSLYLDEYDTKWTSQLDQLDYLVISSGHWFSRPVIFYENQQISGCQYCALPNTTELPLTYGYRKALRISLKAIIENFKGLAFLRSFSPQHFEGGAWNEGGDCVRTQPYRRNETIPEADLKVHDIQREEFRAAEEDGMKKSGLRLKLMDTTQAMLLRPDGHPGRYGHLQNPNVTLRNDCIHWCLPGPIDTLNDILLQMMKTDN
;
A
#
# COMPACT_ATOMS: atom_id res chain seq x y z
N MET A 1 -6.17 24.61 97.36
CA MET A 1 -5.43 25.80 96.89
C MET A 1 -4.24 25.31 96.08
N THR A 2 -4.03 25.95 94.93
CA THR A 2 -3.25 25.56 93.73
C THR A 2 -1.92 24.83 93.90
N ARG A 3 -1.70 23.86 93.00
CA ARG A 3 -0.41 23.28 92.59
C ARG A 3 -0.28 23.44 91.06
N PRO A 4 0.92 23.73 90.55
CA PRO A 4 1.39 23.18 89.27
C PRO A 4 2.80 22.58 89.49
N ASP A 5 3.45 21.86 88.60
CA ASP A 5 3.19 21.14 87.35
C ASP A 5 4.41 20.22 87.20
N THR A 6 4.30 19.10 86.47
CA THR A 6 5.24 18.64 85.41
C THR A 6 4.87 17.20 85.05
N ILE A 7 4.59 17.01 83.76
CA ILE A 7 4.01 15.81 83.15
C ILE A 7 5.10 14.81 82.74
N VAL A 8 4.80 13.54 82.97
CA VAL A 8 5.49 12.31 82.55
C VAL A 8 4.86 11.81 81.24
N LEU A 9 5.58 11.09 80.38
CA LEU A 9 5.03 9.82 79.84
C LEU A 9 6.10 8.82 79.36
N LYS A 10 6.03 7.63 79.97
CA LYS A 10 6.67 6.33 79.68
C LYS A 10 6.12 5.74 78.36
N GLN A 11 6.93 5.14 77.49
CA GLN A 11 7.59 3.81 77.51
C GLN A 11 6.66 2.63 77.14
N THR A 12 6.81 2.22 75.87
CA THR A 12 6.82 0.88 75.23
C THR A 12 6.17 -0.34 75.91
N MET A 13 5.41 -1.10 75.11
CA MET A 13 5.42 -2.58 75.07
C MET A 13 5.04 -3.08 73.66
N GLU A 14 5.67 -4.19 73.26
CA GLU A 14 5.67 -4.82 71.93
C GLU A 14 4.38 -5.55 71.52
N LEU A 15 4.20 -5.74 70.20
CA LEU A 15 3.32 -6.72 69.54
C LEU A 15 3.91 -7.10 68.14
N PRO A 16 3.60 -8.30 67.58
CA PRO A 16 4.50 -9.12 66.77
C PRO A 16 4.46 -8.86 65.25
N LEU A 17 5.63 -9.08 64.63
CA LEU A 17 5.99 -8.85 63.22
C LEU A 17 5.12 -9.59 62.17
N PHE A 18 4.34 -10.59 62.56
CA PHE A 18 3.51 -11.38 61.63
C PHE A 18 2.21 -10.67 61.19
N ALA A 19 1.72 -9.69 61.94
CA ALA A 19 0.49 -8.96 61.58
C ALA A 19 0.71 -7.86 60.51
N ILE A 20 1.97 -7.51 60.22
CA ILE A 20 2.31 -6.44 59.26
C ILE A 20 2.44 -6.98 57.83
N LEU A 21 2.78 -8.26 57.65
CA LEU A 21 3.04 -8.84 56.32
C LEU A 21 1.79 -9.25 55.53
N GLN A 22 0.59 -9.19 56.12
CA GLN A 22 -0.66 -9.55 55.42
C GLN A 22 -1.53 -8.36 54.98
N ARG A 23 -1.15 -7.11 55.27
CA ARG A 23 -2.01 -5.95 54.96
C ARG A 23 -1.76 -5.28 53.61
N THR A 24 -0.80 -5.76 52.83
CA THR A 24 -0.56 -5.22 51.49
C THR A 24 -0.46 -6.38 50.50
N PRO A 25 -1.49 -6.63 49.67
CA PRO A 25 -1.47 -7.69 48.65
C PRO A 25 -0.26 -7.57 47.71
N ARG A 26 0.27 -6.34 47.55
CA ARG A 26 1.49 -6.07 46.79
C ARG A 26 2.72 -6.80 47.33
N VAL A 27 2.91 -6.86 48.65
CA VAL A 27 4.11 -7.48 49.25
C VAL A 27 4.07 -9.01 49.12
N ALA A 28 2.89 -9.63 49.28
CA ALA A 28 2.71 -11.06 49.06
C ALA A 28 2.95 -11.44 47.58
N ILE A 29 2.47 -10.61 46.64
CA ILE A 29 2.70 -10.82 45.20
C ILE A 29 4.18 -10.65 44.85
N THR A 30 4.88 -9.65 45.41
CA THR A 30 6.31 -9.46 45.19
C THR A 30 7.13 -10.64 45.73
N LEU A 31 6.83 -11.12 46.95
CA LEU A 31 7.50 -12.29 47.52
C LEU A 31 7.23 -13.57 46.70
N ALA A 32 6.00 -13.78 46.25
CA ALA A 32 5.66 -14.92 45.39
C ALA A 32 6.36 -14.86 44.02
N PHE A 33 6.46 -13.66 43.43
CA PHE A 33 7.16 -13.47 42.16
C PHE A 33 8.67 -13.69 42.29
N VAL A 34 9.28 -13.21 43.38
CA VAL A 34 10.71 -13.43 43.66
C VAL A 34 11.00 -14.92 43.87
N LEU A 35 10.16 -15.63 44.63
CA LEU A 35 10.28 -17.08 44.79
C LEU A 35 10.13 -17.82 43.46
N PHE A 36 9.14 -17.46 42.63
CA PHE A 36 8.92 -18.05 41.32
C PHE A 36 10.13 -17.88 40.39
N VAL A 37 10.72 -16.67 40.33
CA VAL A 37 11.90 -16.39 39.51
C VAL A 37 13.12 -17.17 40.03
N LEU A 38 13.31 -17.27 41.35
CA LEU A 38 14.48 -17.94 41.92
C LEU A 38 14.41 -19.47 41.85
N THR A 39 13.23 -20.08 41.83
CA THR A 39 13.10 -21.56 41.82
C THR A 39 12.78 -22.13 40.46
N ILE A 40 11.91 -21.47 39.67
CA ILE A 40 11.36 -22.07 38.44
C ILE A 40 12.21 -21.71 37.23
N VAL A 41 12.74 -20.50 37.14
CA VAL A 41 13.57 -20.08 36.00
C VAL A 41 14.86 -20.90 35.87
N PRO A 42 15.61 -21.21 36.95
CA PRO A 42 16.80 -22.06 36.83
C PRO A 42 16.45 -23.50 36.42
N ALA A 43 15.35 -24.06 36.95
CA ALA A 43 14.90 -25.41 36.61
C ALA A 43 14.47 -25.53 35.13
N LEU A 44 13.83 -24.49 34.59
CA LEU A 44 13.43 -24.43 33.20
C LEU A 44 14.64 -24.23 32.26
N TYR A 45 15.65 -23.47 32.71
CA TYR A 45 16.90 -23.29 31.97
C TYR A 45 17.70 -24.60 31.89
N THR A 46 17.75 -25.39 32.96
CA THR A 46 18.39 -26.72 32.93
C THR A 46 17.65 -27.73 32.05
N LEU A 47 16.34 -27.61 31.88
CA LEU A 47 15.55 -28.48 31.01
C LEU A 47 15.70 -28.16 29.51
N LEU A 48 16.12 -26.93 29.18
CA LEU A 48 16.26 -26.46 27.79
C LEU A 48 17.71 -26.52 27.28
N ALA A 49 18.68 -26.81 28.16
CA ALA A 49 20.11 -26.78 27.84
C ALA A 49 20.71 -28.12 27.39
N ASP A 50 19.94 -29.21 27.35
CA ASP A 50 20.42 -30.53 26.88
C ASP A 50 19.90 -30.86 25.46
N PRO A 51 20.73 -30.77 24.41
CA PRO A 51 20.40 -31.30 23.10
C PRO A 51 20.72 -32.80 23.05
N ILE A 52 19.67 -33.63 23.03
CA ILE A 52 19.76 -35.05 22.66
C ILE A 52 20.19 -35.13 21.18
N LEU A 53 21.41 -35.59 20.91
CA LEU A 53 21.86 -36.00 19.57
C LEU A 53 21.12 -37.28 19.12
N PRO A 54 20.57 -37.36 17.91
CA PRO A 54 20.25 -38.64 17.29
C PRO A 54 21.50 -39.27 16.64
N PRO A 55 21.59 -40.61 16.59
CA PRO A 55 22.77 -41.32 16.11
C PRO A 55 22.86 -41.31 14.58
N SER A 56 24.10 -41.24 14.11
CA SER A 56 24.52 -41.51 12.73
C SER A 56 24.15 -42.93 12.30
N ILE A 57 23.37 -43.06 11.21
CA ILE A 57 23.17 -44.34 10.52
C ILE A 57 23.94 -44.31 9.21
N SER A 58 24.85 -45.27 9.11
CA SER A 58 25.68 -45.61 7.98
C SER A 58 24.87 -46.12 6.79
N SER A 59 25.41 -45.81 5.60
CA SER A 59 25.35 -46.60 4.37
C SER A 59 24.78 -48.01 4.51
N PHE A 60 23.71 -48.29 3.77
CA PHE A 60 23.42 -49.63 3.28
C PHE A 60 23.29 -49.62 1.76
N GLU A 61 24.23 -50.33 1.17
CA GLU A 61 24.34 -50.82 -0.18
C GLU A 61 23.33 -51.96 -0.34
N THR A 62 22.47 -51.92 -1.37
CA THR A 62 21.91 -53.14 -1.97
C THR A 62 21.75 -52.95 -3.47
N ASP A 63 22.61 -53.70 -4.14
CA ASP A 63 22.65 -54.07 -5.52
C ASP A 63 21.38 -54.83 -5.96
N HIS A 64 20.91 -54.61 -7.20
CA HIS A 64 20.35 -55.66 -8.06
C HIS A 64 20.10 -55.16 -9.49
N THR A 65 21.12 -55.38 -10.32
CA THR A 65 21.08 -56.15 -11.59
C THR A 65 20.14 -55.79 -12.74
N ARG A 66 20.81 -55.47 -13.88
CA ARG A 66 20.62 -55.97 -15.28
C ARG A 66 19.30 -55.61 -16.00
N LEU A 67 19.23 -55.22 -17.27
CA LEU A 67 19.97 -55.40 -18.54
C LEU A 67 19.48 -54.21 -19.43
N SER A 68 20.09 -53.67 -20.49
CA SER A 68 21.26 -53.99 -21.31
C SER A 68 21.31 -53.00 -22.47
N HIS A 69 22.53 -52.68 -22.96
CA HIS A 69 22.90 -52.50 -24.39
C HIS A 69 22.26 -51.33 -25.18
N LEU A 70 22.92 -50.47 -25.96
CA LEU A 70 24.22 -50.29 -26.64
C LEU A 70 24.28 -48.75 -26.96
N ASN A 71 25.35 -48.04 -27.31
CA ASN A 71 26.73 -48.31 -27.69
C ASN A 71 27.58 -47.03 -27.54
N SER A 72 28.89 -47.24 -27.35
CA SER A 72 30.04 -46.33 -27.51
C SER A 72 29.90 -45.24 -28.59
N SER A 73 30.55 -44.08 -28.50
CA SER A 73 32.01 -43.95 -28.58
C SER A 73 32.54 -42.58 -28.14
N SER A 74 33.69 -42.64 -27.48
CA SER A 74 34.54 -41.54 -27.00
C SER A 74 35.43 -40.98 -28.11
N ASN A 75 35.69 -39.67 -28.12
CA ASN A 75 37.02 -39.07 -27.89
C ASN A 75 37.22 -37.68 -28.51
N GLN A 76 37.65 -36.77 -27.62
CA GLN A 76 38.76 -35.82 -27.73
C GLN A 76 38.66 -34.53 -28.57
N ILE A 77 39.06 -33.47 -27.85
CA ILE A 77 39.33 -32.07 -28.16
C ILE A 77 40.50 -31.97 -29.18
N PRO A 78 40.56 -30.91 -30.03
CA PRO A 78 41.46 -29.79 -29.74
C PRO A 78 40.89 -28.40 -30.10
N SER A 79 41.27 -27.38 -29.32
CA SER A 79 41.21 -25.95 -29.71
C SER A 79 42.27 -25.64 -30.79
N PRO A 80 42.11 -24.56 -31.60
CA PRO A 80 42.72 -23.26 -31.23
C PRO A 80 42.04 -21.96 -31.75
N VAL A 81 42.17 -20.89 -30.95
CA VAL A 81 42.59 -19.49 -31.24
C VAL A 81 41.96 -18.63 -32.38
N ASN A 82 41.39 -17.49 -31.92
CA ASN A 82 41.25 -16.09 -32.45
C ASN A 82 40.78 -15.76 -33.88
N GLY A 83 39.79 -14.84 -33.96
CA GLY A 83 39.67 -13.88 -35.06
C GLY A 83 38.27 -13.29 -35.30
N SER A 84 37.97 -12.16 -34.65
CA SER A 84 37.10 -11.03 -35.08
C SER A 84 35.84 -11.28 -35.95
N ILE A 85 34.67 -11.01 -35.36
CA ILE A 85 33.36 -10.90 -36.04
C ILE A 85 32.94 -9.42 -36.13
N PRO A 86 32.60 -8.88 -37.31
CA PRO A 86 32.01 -7.55 -37.45
C PRO A 86 30.48 -7.55 -37.33
N THR A 87 29.97 -6.46 -36.76
CA THR A 87 28.55 -6.06 -36.61
C THR A 87 27.78 -5.95 -37.93
N PRO A 88 26.48 -6.30 -37.99
CA PRO A 88 25.58 -5.90 -39.07
C PRO A 88 24.94 -4.51 -38.84
N PRO A 89 24.54 -3.80 -39.91
CA PRO A 89 24.19 -2.38 -39.85
C PRO A 89 22.71 -2.08 -39.66
N TYR A 90 22.49 -0.83 -39.23
CA TYR A 90 21.26 -0.04 -39.14
C TYR A 90 20.22 -0.26 -40.26
N HIS A 91 18.95 -0.40 -39.86
CA HIS A 91 17.79 -0.26 -40.74
C HIS A 91 17.25 1.18 -40.69
N THR A 92 17.22 1.84 -41.86
CA THR A 92 16.43 3.05 -42.12
C THR A 92 15.11 2.69 -42.83
N PRO A 93 14.02 3.46 -42.60
CA PRO A 93 12.67 3.08 -43.02
C PRO A 93 12.32 3.55 -44.44
N SER A 94 11.60 2.69 -45.18
CA SER A 94 11.05 2.98 -46.50
C SER A 94 9.68 3.68 -46.43
N LYS A 95 9.50 4.69 -47.29
CA LYS A 95 8.26 5.45 -47.52
C LYS A 95 7.42 4.84 -48.66
N HIS A 96 6.14 5.22 -48.65
CA HIS A 96 5.08 5.10 -49.68
C HIS A 96 4.28 3.78 -49.63
N ARG A 97 2.94 3.75 -49.76
CA ARG A 97 2.04 4.58 -50.59
C ARG A 97 0.57 4.39 -50.16
N LYS A 98 -0.24 5.45 -50.35
CA LYS A 98 -1.72 5.48 -50.24
C LYS A 98 -2.41 4.81 -51.44
N SER A 99 -3.50 4.06 -51.21
CA SER A 99 -4.81 4.10 -51.90
C SER A 99 -5.77 3.12 -51.18
N SER A 100 -6.93 3.54 -50.66
CA SER A 100 -8.23 3.84 -51.28
C SER A 100 -9.23 2.68 -51.20
N PHE A 101 -10.24 2.89 -50.35
CA PHE A 101 -11.64 2.43 -50.38
C PHE A 101 -12.06 1.32 -51.34
N HIS A 102 -12.67 0.26 -50.78
CA HIS A 102 -13.92 -0.34 -51.29
C HIS A 102 -14.78 -0.85 -50.12
N ARG A 103 -16.10 -0.84 -50.33
CA ARG A 103 -17.19 -0.86 -49.33
C ARG A 103 -18.14 -2.03 -49.65
N ILE A 104 -18.84 -2.53 -48.61
CA ILE A 104 -20.14 -3.28 -48.61
C ILE A 104 -20.05 -4.82 -48.85
N PRO A 105 -20.92 -5.72 -48.26
CA PRO A 105 -22.14 -5.51 -47.44
C PRO A 105 -22.28 -6.29 -46.10
N LYS A 106 -23.20 -5.77 -45.26
CA LYS A 106 -23.90 -6.43 -44.13
C LYS A 106 -24.93 -7.48 -44.62
N PRO A 107 -25.30 -8.49 -43.81
CA PRO A 107 -26.61 -9.14 -43.89
C PRO A 107 -27.61 -8.61 -42.86
N LYS A 108 -28.89 -8.71 -43.24
CA LYS A 108 -30.10 -8.18 -42.58
C LYS A 108 -30.61 -9.10 -41.46
N LYS A 109 -31.32 -8.49 -40.50
CA LYS A 109 -32.21 -9.15 -39.53
C LYS A 109 -33.54 -9.58 -40.17
N GLY A 110 -34.12 -10.68 -39.70
CA GLY A 110 -35.52 -11.09 -39.83
C GLY A 110 -35.85 -12.21 -38.83
N PRO A 111 -37.04 -12.22 -38.20
CA PRO A 111 -37.31 -12.92 -36.94
C PRO A 111 -37.89 -14.33 -37.16
N ILE A 112 -37.96 -15.18 -36.11
CA ILE A 112 -39.07 -16.15 -35.85
C ILE A 112 -38.91 -16.90 -34.50
N SER A 113 -40.02 -16.87 -33.75
CA SER A 113 -40.63 -17.78 -32.73
C SER A 113 -39.89 -18.30 -31.48
N SER A 114 -40.54 -18.02 -30.33
CA SER A 114 -40.55 -18.76 -29.07
C SER A 114 -41.17 -20.16 -29.20
N PRO A 115 -40.89 -21.09 -28.25
CA PRO A 115 -41.97 -21.57 -27.38
C PRO A 115 -41.60 -21.87 -25.90
N THR A 116 -42.54 -21.51 -25.02
CA THR A 116 -43.09 -22.17 -23.79
C THR A 116 -42.22 -22.82 -22.69
N ASP A 117 -42.43 -22.29 -21.48
CA ASP A 117 -42.69 -22.92 -20.15
C ASP A 117 -42.28 -24.36 -19.85
N HIS A 118 -41.55 -24.55 -18.72
CA HIS A 118 -41.91 -25.51 -17.66
C HIS A 118 -41.31 -25.12 -16.28
N ILE A 119 -42.02 -25.57 -15.25
CA ILE A 119 -42.11 -25.20 -13.82
C ILE A 119 -41.01 -25.86 -12.93
N PRO A 120 -40.80 -25.41 -11.66
CA PRO A 120 -39.52 -25.45 -10.94
C PRO A 120 -39.40 -26.57 -9.89
N LEU A 121 -38.16 -26.85 -9.45
CA LEU A 121 -37.88 -27.70 -8.29
C LEU A 121 -37.03 -26.98 -7.22
N ARG A 122 -37.78 -26.46 -6.25
CA ARG A 122 -37.64 -26.57 -4.77
C ARG A 122 -36.28 -26.97 -4.17
N GLN A 123 -35.76 -26.02 -3.37
CA GLN A 123 -35.13 -26.12 -2.04
C GLN A 123 -34.21 -27.30 -1.71
N ARG A 124 -32.99 -26.96 -1.26
CA ARG A 124 -32.60 -27.32 0.12
C ARG A 124 -31.55 -26.39 0.70
N SER A 125 -31.96 -25.71 1.76
CA SER A 125 -31.10 -25.14 2.79
C SER A 125 -30.35 -26.25 3.53
N SER A 126 -29.05 -26.06 3.75
CA SER A 126 -28.38 -26.60 4.93
C SER A 126 -27.23 -25.67 5.31
N SER A 127 -27.50 -24.90 6.37
CA SER A 127 -26.55 -24.39 7.34
C SER A 127 -25.50 -25.46 7.66
N PHE A 128 -24.23 -25.08 7.79
CA PHE A 128 -23.33 -25.58 8.85
C PHE A 128 -21.99 -24.80 8.79
N ASP A 129 -21.78 -24.06 9.87
CA ASP A 129 -20.58 -23.92 10.69
C ASP A 129 -19.21 -23.61 10.07
N GLN A 130 -18.72 -22.45 10.52
CA GLN A 130 -17.34 -22.02 10.75
C GLN A 130 -16.37 -23.16 11.04
N ILE A 131 -15.25 -23.26 10.30
CA ILE A 131 -13.88 -23.57 10.81
C ILE A 131 -12.84 -23.09 9.74
N PRO A 132 -11.51 -23.06 9.99
CA PRO A 132 -10.70 -21.92 10.45
C PRO A 132 -9.68 -21.41 9.41
N SER A 133 -9.22 -20.17 9.56
CA SER A 133 -8.07 -19.62 8.83
C SER A 133 -6.75 -20.31 9.23
N PRO A 134 -5.81 -20.56 8.30
CA PRO A 134 -4.55 -21.22 8.60
C PRO A 134 -3.58 -20.29 9.34
N MET A 135 -2.85 -20.91 10.27
CA MET A 135 -1.93 -20.36 11.26
C MET A 135 -0.88 -19.39 10.68
N ASN A 136 -0.82 -18.20 11.28
CA ASN A 136 0.42 -17.44 11.46
C ASN A 136 1.14 -17.99 12.70
N SER A 137 2.44 -18.25 12.58
CA SER A 137 3.31 -18.53 13.72
C SER A 137 3.33 -17.33 14.69
N PRO A 138 3.57 -17.55 15.99
CA PRO A 138 3.27 -16.57 17.04
C PRO A 138 4.29 -15.44 17.05
N VAL A 139 3.80 -14.20 17.00
CA VAL A 139 4.59 -13.01 17.34
C VAL A 139 4.67 -12.92 18.86
N PRO A 140 5.87 -12.83 19.49
CA PRO A 140 5.96 -12.56 20.91
C PRO A 140 5.52 -11.13 21.18
N ALA A 141 4.62 -10.95 22.14
CA ALA A 141 4.29 -9.63 22.67
C ALA A 141 5.56 -8.91 23.16
N PRO A 142 5.70 -7.59 22.94
CA PRO A 142 6.84 -6.85 23.47
C PRO A 142 6.83 -6.90 25.00
N PRO A 143 7.97 -7.09 25.67
CA PRO A 143 8.01 -7.15 27.12
C PRO A 143 7.63 -5.80 27.71
N HIS A 144 6.69 -5.82 28.65
CA HIS A 144 6.47 -4.74 29.61
C HIS A 144 7.80 -4.43 30.32
N ARG A 145 8.39 -3.28 30.01
CA ARG A 145 9.56 -2.80 30.73
C ARG A 145 9.08 -2.12 32.02
N ASN A 146 9.13 -2.89 33.11
CA ASN A 146 9.11 -2.32 34.45
C ASN A 146 10.34 -1.43 34.62
N SER A 147 10.05 -0.17 34.94
CA SER A 147 10.98 0.86 35.37
C SER A 147 11.68 0.44 36.66
N SER A 148 13.01 0.52 36.66
CA SER A 148 13.81 0.65 37.87
C SER A 148 14.42 2.04 37.83
N ALA A 149 14.22 2.75 38.93
CA ALA A 149 14.55 4.14 39.15
C ALA A 149 16.05 4.40 38.97
N ASP A 150 16.38 5.47 38.25
CA ASP A 150 17.43 6.36 38.72
C ASP A 150 17.00 7.82 38.53
N GLN A 151 17.55 8.65 39.38
CA GLN A 151 16.90 9.80 40.02
C GLN A 151 16.53 10.96 39.09
N SER A 152 15.33 11.49 39.29
CA SER A 152 14.92 12.82 38.83
C SER A 152 15.66 13.93 39.58
N PRO A 153 15.74 15.12 38.97
CA PRO A 153 15.28 16.33 39.64
C PRO A 153 14.01 16.85 38.98
N SER A 154 13.09 17.31 39.81
CA SER A 154 11.74 17.76 39.48
C SER A 154 11.67 18.97 38.54
N PRO A 155 10.52 19.21 37.88
CA PRO A 155 10.35 20.26 36.88
C PRO A 155 10.06 21.63 37.51
N VAL A 156 10.73 22.65 36.99
CA VAL A 156 10.34 24.05 37.20
C VAL A 156 9.22 24.38 36.22
N ASN A 157 8.03 24.67 36.75
CA ASN A 157 6.93 25.25 35.99
C ASN A 157 7.33 26.62 35.45
N GLY A 158 7.33 26.79 34.13
CA GLY A 158 7.42 28.07 33.43
C GLY A 158 6.45 28.08 32.24
N PRO A 159 5.67 29.16 32.02
CA PRO A 159 4.70 29.20 30.94
C PRO A 159 5.37 29.34 29.57
N ILE A 160 4.84 28.59 28.59
CA ILE A 160 5.20 28.66 27.17
C ILE A 160 4.65 29.99 26.59
N PRO A 161 5.46 30.84 25.93
CA PRO A 161 4.94 32.01 25.22
C PRO A 161 4.38 31.62 23.84
N ALA A 162 3.25 32.22 23.49
CA ALA A 162 2.61 32.12 22.18
C ALA A 162 3.43 32.80 21.05
N PRO A 163 3.21 32.45 19.77
CA PRO A 163 3.96 33.02 18.64
C PRO A 163 3.54 34.46 18.35
N LEU A 164 4.53 35.31 18.10
CA LEU A 164 4.37 36.74 17.79
C LEU A 164 3.94 36.95 16.34
N ASN A 165 2.87 37.73 16.17
CA ASN A 165 2.42 38.35 14.93
C ASN A 165 3.50 39.28 14.35
N HIS A 166 3.89 39.06 13.09
CA HIS A 166 4.65 40.05 12.32
C HIS A 166 3.68 41.04 11.65
N THR A 167 3.61 42.24 12.20
CA THR A 167 3.09 43.44 11.51
C THR A 167 4.24 44.29 11.02
N SER A 168 4.09 44.78 9.79
CA SER A 168 5.00 45.67 9.07
C SER A 168 5.25 46.99 9.80
N LEU A 169 6.49 47.47 9.77
CA LEU A 169 6.81 48.88 9.97
C LEU A 169 7.78 49.39 8.90
N ARG A 170 7.31 50.46 8.26
CA ARG A 170 8.01 51.34 7.32
C ARG A 170 9.21 52.01 8.00
N HIS A 171 10.28 52.21 7.26
CA HIS A 171 11.13 53.39 7.45
C HIS A 171 11.58 53.96 6.11
N LEU A 172 11.36 55.26 5.98
CA LEU A 172 11.85 56.15 4.93
C LEU A 172 13.35 56.40 5.11
N ASN A 173 14.10 56.44 4.01
CA ASN A 173 14.96 57.60 3.73
C ASN A 173 15.33 57.73 2.26
N SER A 174 15.49 59.00 1.89
CA SER A 174 15.60 59.61 0.57
C SER A 174 17.03 59.61 0.02
N SER A 175 17.16 59.42 -1.30
CA SER A 175 18.06 60.22 -2.13
C SER A 175 17.63 60.16 -3.60
N SER A 176 17.51 61.36 -4.18
CA SER A 176 17.12 61.79 -5.51
C SER A 176 17.94 61.21 -6.67
N ASP A 177 17.28 60.95 -7.81
CA ASP A 177 17.63 61.60 -9.08
C ASP A 177 16.48 61.52 -10.09
N ASP A 178 16.38 62.61 -10.85
CA ASP A 178 15.24 63.11 -11.60
C ASP A 178 15.43 62.83 -13.10
N HIS A 179 14.46 62.22 -13.77
CA HIS A 179 14.27 62.39 -15.21
C HIS A 179 12.82 62.11 -15.64
N SER A 180 12.12 63.20 -15.89
CA SER A 180 10.76 63.31 -16.44
C SER A 180 10.69 63.04 -17.95
N SER A 181 9.67 62.29 -18.40
CA SER A 181 8.89 62.54 -19.64
C SER A 181 7.73 61.52 -19.79
N PRO A 182 6.65 61.85 -20.54
CA PRO A 182 5.30 61.89 -19.96
C PRO A 182 4.39 60.68 -20.24
N VAL A 183 3.43 60.53 -19.34
CA VAL A 183 2.28 59.63 -19.40
C VAL A 183 1.34 60.02 -20.54
N THR A 184 1.13 59.10 -21.49
CA THR A 184 -0.02 59.12 -22.40
C THR A 184 -1.04 58.11 -21.89
N THR A 185 -2.14 58.62 -21.34
CA THR A 185 -3.34 57.85 -20.99
C THR A 185 -4.00 57.31 -22.26
N SER A 186 -4.20 55.99 -22.32
CA SER A 186 -5.24 55.37 -23.16
C SER A 186 -5.80 54.15 -22.42
N PRO A 187 -7.13 54.01 -22.28
CA PRO A 187 -7.74 52.97 -21.47
C PRO A 187 -7.86 51.69 -22.31
N SER A 188 -6.80 50.88 -22.36
CA SER A 188 -6.98 49.49 -22.78
C SER A 188 -7.62 48.76 -21.61
N ARG A 189 -8.94 48.62 -21.69
CA ARG A 189 -9.73 47.65 -20.93
C ARG A 189 -9.21 46.26 -21.32
N THR A 190 -8.12 45.82 -20.70
CA THR A 190 -7.62 44.47 -20.81
C THR A 190 -8.73 43.60 -20.23
N ARG A 191 -9.46 42.93 -21.11
CA ARG A 191 -10.31 41.81 -20.73
C ARG A 191 -9.38 40.86 -19.97
N ILE A 192 -9.62 40.73 -18.67
CA ILE A 192 -9.09 39.63 -17.89
C ILE A 192 -9.52 38.39 -18.67
N ARG A 193 -8.55 37.73 -19.32
CA ARG A 193 -8.77 36.38 -19.82
C ARG A 193 -8.82 35.53 -18.56
N ASP A 194 -10.03 35.18 -18.14
CA ASP A 194 -10.31 34.02 -17.30
C ASP A 194 -9.90 32.75 -18.07
N ASP A 195 -8.61 32.58 -18.30
CA ASP A 195 -7.98 31.30 -18.58
C ASP A 195 -7.13 30.99 -17.34
N GLU A 196 -7.77 30.69 -16.19
CA GLU A 196 -7.11 29.85 -15.19
C GLU A 196 -6.82 28.53 -15.91
N GLN A 197 -5.57 28.39 -16.34
CA GLN A 197 -5.07 27.16 -16.95
C GLN A 197 -5.29 26.05 -15.92
N MET A 198 -6.32 25.20 -16.14
CA MET A 198 -6.57 24.03 -15.30
C MET A 198 -5.26 23.26 -15.17
N CYS A 199 -4.72 23.17 -13.95
CA CYS A 199 -3.44 22.49 -13.75
C CYS A 199 -3.62 20.99 -13.95
N ASP A 200 -2.89 20.43 -14.92
CA ASP A 200 -2.72 18.99 -15.04
C ASP A 200 -1.71 18.51 -13.99
N LEU A 201 -2.21 17.85 -12.94
CA LEU A 201 -1.40 17.32 -11.84
C LEU A 201 -0.58 16.08 -12.22
N PHE A 202 -0.86 15.46 -13.37
CA PHE A 202 -0.37 14.11 -13.70
C PHE A 202 0.76 14.12 -14.74
N THR A 203 0.98 15.26 -15.40
CA THR A 203 2.11 15.48 -16.31
C THR A 203 3.14 16.41 -15.67
N GLY A 204 4.36 15.92 -15.51
CA GLY A 204 5.36 16.60 -14.68
C GLY A 204 6.72 15.91 -14.68
N GLU A 205 7.56 16.28 -13.74
CA GLU A 205 8.86 15.67 -13.49
C GLU A 205 9.15 15.59 -12.00
N TRP A 206 10.06 14.69 -11.62
CA TRP A 206 10.56 14.66 -10.25
C TRP A 206 11.68 15.66 -10.09
N VAL A 207 11.56 16.52 -9.07
CA VAL A 207 12.58 17.50 -8.71
C VAL A 207 13.09 17.22 -7.29
N PRO A 208 14.35 17.56 -6.98
CA PRO A 208 14.87 17.40 -5.63
C PRO A 208 14.02 18.15 -4.59
N ASN A 209 13.88 17.54 -3.41
CA ASN A 209 13.19 18.12 -2.27
C ASN A 209 14.04 17.94 -1.01
N GLU A 210 14.65 19.02 -0.55
CA GLU A 210 15.52 19.02 0.63
C GLU A 210 14.75 18.94 1.96
N GLU A 211 13.45 19.25 1.95
CA GLU A 211 12.60 19.22 3.14
C GLU A 211 12.12 17.79 3.50
N ALA A 212 12.26 16.84 2.57
CA ALA A 212 11.87 15.45 2.78
C ALA A 212 13.00 14.61 3.43
N PRO A 213 12.67 13.53 4.17
CA PRO A 213 11.33 13.01 4.43
C PRO A 213 10.64 13.65 5.64
N TYR A 214 9.30 13.58 5.67
CA TYR A 214 8.47 14.19 6.73
C TYR A 214 8.25 13.31 7.97
N TYR A 215 8.66 12.05 7.88
CA TYR A 215 8.67 11.06 8.94
C TYR A 215 9.81 10.08 8.68
N THR A 216 10.12 9.22 9.64
CA THR A 216 11.16 8.20 9.52
C THR A 216 10.61 6.81 9.84
N ASN A 217 11.44 5.79 9.65
CA ASN A 217 11.16 4.42 10.05
C ASN A 217 10.93 4.23 11.56
N THR A 218 11.30 5.21 12.39
CA THR A 218 11.14 5.17 13.85
C THR A 218 9.99 6.04 14.35
N THR A 219 9.57 7.06 13.60
CA THR A 219 8.46 7.93 14.00
C THR A 219 7.10 7.41 13.54
N CYS A 220 7.05 6.57 12.50
CA CYS A 220 5.81 5.96 12.03
C CYS A 220 5.70 4.47 12.39
N TRP A 221 4.61 4.11 13.06
CA TRP A 221 4.29 2.74 13.47
C TRP A 221 3.61 1.92 12.37
N ALA A 222 2.99 2.57 11.38
CA ALA A 222 2.16 1.92 10.37
C ALA A 222 2.97 1.26 9.23
N ILE A 223 4.29 1.49 9.18
CA ILE A 223 5.15 0.94 8.13
C ILE A 223 5.27 -0.58 8.31
N HIS A 224 4.82 -1.34 7.31
CA HIS A 224 5.04 -2.78 7.33
C HIS A 224 6.51 -3.10 7.10
N GLU A 225 6.95 -4.19 7.71
CA GLU A 225 8.34 -4.67 7.67
C GLU A 225 8.95 -4.58 6.26
N HIS A 226 8.32 -5.20 5.27
CA HIS A 226 8.87 -5.27 3.90
C HIS A 226 8.94 -3.93 3.15
N GLN A 227 8.33 -2.87 3.67
CA GLN A 227 8.42 -1.51 3.15
C GLN A 227 9.38 -0.64 3.97
N ASN A 228 9.85 -1.14 5.13
CA ASN A 228 10.76 -0.44 6.03
C ASN A 228 12.21 -0.63 5.59
N CYS A 229 12.56 -0.03 4.45
CA CYS A 229 13.85 -0.23 3.80
C CYS A 229 15.04 0.17 4.70
N MET A 230 14.86 1.22 5.50
CA MET A 230 15.90 1.68 6.42
C MET A 230 16.14 0.70 7.58
N LYS A 231 15.10 0.03 8.09
CA LYS A 231 15.24 -1.00 9.12
C LYS A 231 16.10 -2.17 8.64
N TYR A 232 16.05 -2.49 7.36
CA TYR A 232 16.84 -3.57 6.75
C TYR A 232 18.15 -3.12 6.11
N GLY A 233 18.63 -1.92 6.48
CA GLY A 233 19.98 -1.47 6.17
C GLY A 233 20.18 -0.96 4.76
N ARG A 234 19.12 -0.47 4.09
CA ARG A 234 19.27 0.22 2.80
C ARG A 234 20.24 1.41 2.95
N PRO A 235 21.35 1.45 2.21
CA PRO A 235 22.39 2.46 2.42
C PRO A 235 22.12 3.78 1.70
N ASP A 236 21.42 3.75 0.57
CA ASP A 236 21.08 4.95 -0.20
C ASP A 236 19.79 5.58 0.32
N THR A 237 19.84 6.89 0.63
CA THR A 237 18.67 7.64 1.16
C THR A 237 18.14 8.68 0.19
N GLY A 238 18.79 8.85 -0.97
CA GLY A 238 18.45 9.88 -1.95
C GLY A 238 17.03 9.73 -2.52
N PHE A 239 16.51 8.50 -2.58
CA PHE A 239 15.16 8.22 -3.09
C PHE A 239 14.05 8.90 -2.27
N MET A 240 14.29 9.25 -1.00
CA MET A 240 13.31 9.97 -0.16
C MET A 240 13.25 11.48 -0.45
N ARG A 241 14.22 12.04 -1.18
CA ARG A 241 14.44 13.49 -1.34
C ARG A 241 13.96 14.01 -2.68
N TRP A 242 12.77 13.57 -3.10
CA TRP A 242 12.16 13.94 -4.37
C TRP A 242 10.71 14.37 -4.15
N ARG A 243 10.26 15.37 -4.90
CA ARG A 243 8.84 15.74 -5.00
C ARG A 243 8.41 15.78 -6.45
N TRP A 244 7.15 15.46 -6.71
CA TRP A 244 6.56 15.60 -8.04
C TRP A 244 6.22 17.06 -8.31
N LYS A 245 6.64 17.56 -9.47
CA LYS A 245 6.33 18.90 -9.95
C LYS A 245 5.55 18.80 -11.26
N PRO A 246 4.24 19.11 -11.25
CA PRO A 246 3.47 19.29 -12.47
C PRO A 246 4.07 20.37 -13.38
N GLU A 247 3.85 20.29 -14.69
CA GLU A 247 4.40 21.28 -15.63
C GLU A 247 3.78 22.67 -15.48
N SER A 248 2.47 22.70 -15.23
CA SER A 248 1.64 23.91 -15.32
C SER A 248 1.37 24.56 -13.96
N CYS A 249 1.73 23.91 -12.86
CA CYS A 249 1.60 24.46 -11.52
C CYS A 249 2.54 23.77 -10.52
N ASP A 250 2.59 24.31 -9.31
CA ASP A 250 3.21 23.63 -8.18
C ASP A 250 2.19 22.74 -7.47
N LEU A 251 2.56 21.49 -7.22
CA LEU A 251 1.84 20.61 -6.29
C LEU A 251 2.31 20.95 -4.86
N PRO A 252 1.42 21.40 -3.96
CA PRO A 252 1.78 21.60 -2.56
C PRO A 252 2.15 20.28 -1.88
N ILE A 253 3.09 20.37 -0.94
CA ILE A 253 3.39 19.24 -0.05
C ILE A 253 2.19 18.97 0.86
N PHE A 254 1.95 17.69 1.15
CA PHE A 254 0.87 17.25 2.03
C PHE A 254 0.93 17.92 3.40
N ASP A 255 -0.10 18.70 3.71
CA ASP A 255 -0.34 19.24 5.04
C ASP A 255 -1.31 18.32 5.80
N PRO A 256 -0.85 17.62 6.86
CA PRO A 256 -1.69 16.69 7.60
C PRO A 256 -2.81 17.38 8.38
N GLN A 257 -2.61 18.62 8.87
CA GLN A 257 -3.65 19.36 9.57
C GLN A 257 -4.75 19.74 8.59
N GLU A 258 -4.37 20.26 7.43
CA GLU A 258 -5.33 20.66 6.40
C GLU A 258 -6.13 19.47 5.87
N PHE A 259 -5.47 18.32 5.65
CA PHE A 259 -6.18 17.10 5.27
C PHE A 259 -7.21 16.71 6.33
N LEU A 260 -6.82 16.64 7.61
CA LEU A 260 -7.73 16.26 8.71
C LEU A 260 -8.90 17.24 8.88
N GLU A 261 -8.68 18.54 8.70
CA GLU A 261 -9.77 19.52 8.68
C GLU A 261 -10.73 19.30 7.51
N MET A 262 -10.21 18.98 6.32
CA MET A 262 -11.04 18.72 5.15
C MET A 262 -11.93 17.48 5.31
N VAL A 263 -11.43 16.45 5.97
CA VAL A 263 -12.16 15.19 6.23
C VAL A 263 -12.87 15.18 7.58
N ARG A 264 -12.92 16.30 8.29
CA ARG A 264 -13.62 16.42 9.58
C ARG A 264 -15.08 16.01 9.46
N GLY A 265 -15.52 15.09 10.32
CA GLY A 265 -16.89 14.60 10.36
C GLY A 265 -17.27 13.69 9.19
N LYS A 266 -16.29 13.14 8.46
CA LYS A 266 -16.49 12.34 7.25
C LYS A 266 -15.86 10.96 7.37
N ALA A 267 -16.15 10.08 6.42
CA ALA A 267 -15.52 8.78 6.27
C ALA A 267 -14.84 8.62 4.90
N MET A 268 -13.66 8.01 4.87
CA MET A 268 -12.91 7.73 3.65
C MET A 268 -12.56 6.24 3.56
N GLY A 269 -12.85 5.62 2.42
CA GLY A 269 -12.50 4.22 2.15
C GLY A 269 -11.40 4.06 1.11
N PHE A 270 -10.44 3.18 1.38
CA PHE A 270 -9.47 2.67 0.40
C PHE A 270 -9.76 1.20 0.12
N VAL A 271 -10.04 0.87 -1.14
CA VAL A 271 -10.32 -0.49 -1.60
C VAL A 271 -9.26 -0.93 -2.59
N GLY A 272 -8.63 -2.07 -2.36
CA GLY A 272 -7.67 -2.57 -3.33
C GLY A 272 -6.75 -3.67 -2.89
N ASP A 273 -5.59 -3.70 -3.56
CA ASP A 273 -4.50 -4.64 -3.31
C ASP A 273 -3.45 -4.08 -2.32
N SER A 274 -2.28 -4.72 -2.27
CA SER A 274 -1.21 -4.36 -1.35
C SER A 274 -0.60 -2.97 -1.61
N ILE A 275 -0.76 -2.41 -2.81
CA ILE A 275 -0.32 -1.04 -3.09
C ILE A 275 -1.33 -0.02 -2.58
N SER A 276 -2.63 -0.33 -2.61
CA SER A 276 -3.65 0.47 -1.92
C SER A 276 -3.31 0.60 -0.43
N ARG A 277 -3.00 -0.54 0.21
CA ARG A 277 -2.54 -0.55 1.60
C ARG A 277 -1.23 0.23 1.80
N ASN A 278 -0.27 0.11 0.89
CA ASN A 278 0.98 0.87 0.94
C ASN A 278 0.73 2.39 0.94
N GLN A 279 -0.22 2.89 0.15
CA GLN A 279 -0.62 4.29 0.13
C GLN A 279 -1.28 4.71 1.45
N VAL A 280 -2.17 3.87 2.00
CA VAL A 280 -2.77 4.13 3.31
C VAL A 280 -1.72 4.19 4.41
N GLN A 281 -0.73 3.32 4.40
CA GLN A 281 0.34 3.33 5.39
C GLN A 281 1.14 4.63 5.33
N SER A 282 1.44 5.13 4.14
CA SER A 282 2.00 6.48 3.96
C SER A 282 1.08 7.56 4.56
N LEU A 283 -0.23 7.49 4.27
CA LEU A 283 -1.20 8.46 4.80
C LEU A 283 -1.23 8.45 6.33
N LEU A 284 -1.28 7.27 6.96
CA LEU A 284 -1.20 7.12 8.42
C LEU A 284 0.08 7.73 9.00
N CYS A 285 1.23 7.55 8.33
CA CYS A 285 2.50 8.15 8.75
C CYS A 285 2.52 9.68 8.64
N LEU A 286 1.94 10.23 7.58
CA LEU A 286 1.83 11.67 7.39
C LEU A 286 0.91 12.29 8.45
N LEU A 287 -0.23 11.66 8.71
CA LEU A 287 -1.23 12.12 9.67
C LEU A 287 -0.77 12.00 11.13
N SER A 288 0.08 11.02 11.46
CA SER A 288 0.62 10.86 12.82
C SER A 288 1.48 12.02 13.30
N ARG A 289 1.83 12.97 12.42
CA ARG A 289 2.45 14.24 12.78
C ARG A 289 1.49 15.19 13.52
N VAL A 290 0.18 14.95 13.42
CA VAL A 290 -0.88 15.74 14.06
C VAL A 290 -1.62 14.88 15.09
N GLU A 291 -2.11 13.70 14.70
CA GLU A 291 -2.86 12.81 15.58
C GLU A 291 -2.59 11.35 15.24
N TYR A 292 -2.44 10.51 16.26
CA TYR A 292 -2.39 9.06 16.10
C TYR A 292 -3.82 8.51 16.15
N PRO A 293 -4.25 7.71 15.15
CA PRO A 293 -5.60 7.17 15.15
C PRO A 293 -5.76 5.98 16.10
N GLU A 294 -7.00 5.73 16.49
CA GLU A 294 -7.41 4.53 17.24
C GLU A 294 -7.87 3.44 16.27
N ASP A 295 -7.47 2.18 16.50
CA ASP A 295 -8.03 1.01 15.80
C ASP A 295 -9.42 0.71 16.37
N ILE A 296 -10.46 0.99 15.59
CA ILE A 296 -11.86 0.69 15.96
C ILE A 296 -12.44 -0.47 15.14
N SER A 297 -11.57 -1.30 14.55
CA SER A 297 -11.99 -2.40 13.69
C SER A 297 -12.93 -3.37 14.43
N PRO A 298 -14.02 -3.81 13.80
CA PRO A 298 -15.00 -4.69 14.45
C PRO A 298 -14.48 -6.12 14.67
N SER A 299 -13.35 -6.47 14.06
CA SER A 299 -12.74 -7.80 14.12
C SER A 299 -11.22 -7.71 14.06
N PRO A 300 -10.48 -8.76 14.46
CA PRO A 300 -9.02 -8.81 14.35
C PRO A 300 -8.54 -9.03 12.91
N ASP A 301 -9.43 -9.14 11.92
CA ASP A 301 -9.08 -9.31 10.52
C ASP A 301 -8.18 -8.16 10.04
N THR A 302 -7.01 -8.48 9.51
CA THR A 302 -6.05 -7.51 9.01
C THR A 302 -6.37 -7.06 7.59
N ASP A 303 -7.28 -7.77 6.90
CA ASP A 303 -7.74 -7.43 5.56
C ASP A 303 -8.73 -6.25 5.60
N PHE A 304 -9.37 -6.00 6.75
CA PHE A 304 -10.33 -4.91 6.94
C PHE A 304 -10.01 -4.12 8.20
N LYS A 305 -9.56 -2.88 8.03
CA LYS A 305 -9.21 -2.00 9.15
C LYS A 305 -10.03 -0.72 9.12
N VAL A 306 -10.41 -0.24 10.30
CA VAL A 306 -11.05 1.06 10.47
C VAL A 306 -10.29 1.85 11.53
N TRP A 307 -9.74 2.98 11.11
CA TRP A 307 -8.98 3.91 11.95
C TRP A 307 -9.83 5.14 12.26
N ASN A 308 -9.86 5.56 13.52
CA ASN A 308 -10.59 6.75 13.96
C ASN A 308 -9.64 7.85 14.42
N TYR A 309 -9.79 9.04 13.84
CA TYR A 309 -9.15 10.28 14.29
C TYR A 309 -10.17 11.06 15.13
N THR A 310 -10.16 10.78 16.43
CA THR A 310 -11.19 11.22 17.39
C THR A 310 -11.36 12.73 17.41
N SER A 311 -10.28 13.53 17.36
CA SER A 311 -10.39 15.00 17.39
C SER A 311 -11.05 15.59 16.14
N TYR A 312 -11.09 14.82 15.06
CA TYR A 312 -11.64 15.21 13.76
C TYR A 312 -12.97 14.52 13.45
N ASN A 313 -13.40 13.54 14.25
CA ASN A 313 -14.54 12.68 13.94
C ASN A 313 -14.41 12.14 12.50
N PHE A 314 -13.21 11.66 12.15
CA PHE A 314 -12.88 11.16 10.83
C PHE A 314 -12.56 9.67 10.91
N THR A 315 -13.19 8.86 10.07
CA THR A 315 -12.88 7.43 9.95
C THR A 315 -12.23 7.08 8.62
N LEU A 316 -11.17 6.28 8.69
CA LEU A 316 -10.43 5.78 7.54
C LEU A 316 -10.58 4.26 7.45
N HIS A 317 -11.30 3.81 6.42
CA HIS A 317 -11.58 2.41 6.15
C HIS A 317 -10.57 1.85 5.14
N VAL A 318 -9.96 0.72 5.46
CA VAL A 318 -9.04 -0.01 4.60
C VAL A 318 -9.69 -1.36 4.29
N MET A 319 -9.97 -1.62 3.02
CA MET A 319 -10.76 -2.77 2.58
C MET A 319 -9.98 -3.57 1.54
N TRP A 320 -9.50 -4.74 1.94
CA TRP A 320 -8.79 -5.65 1.05
C TRP A 320 -9.74 -6.28 0.03
N SER A 321 -9.58 -5.88 -1.22
CA SER A 321 -10.24 -6.49 -2.37
C SER A 321 -9.30 -6.42 -3.56
N PRO A 322 -8.29 -7.31 -3.63
CA PRO A 322 -7.19 -7.19 -4.58
C PRO A 322 -7.64 -7.32 -6.05
N PHE A 323 -8.80 -7.93 -6.29
CA PHE A 323 -9.41 -8.04 -7.62
C PHE A 323 -10.62 -7.11 -7.82
N LEU A 324 -11.01 -6.34 -6.79
CA LEU A 324 -12.18 -5.43 -6.71
C LEU A 324 -13.56 -6.10 -6.87
N VAL A 325 -13.65 -7.24 -7.56
CA VAL A 325 -14.85 -8.09 -7.69
C VAL A 325 -14.81 -9.26 -6.73
N LYS A 326 -15.95 -9.95 -6.57
CA LYS A 326 -16.03 -11.14 -5.73
C LYS A 326 -14.96 -12.14 -6.16
N ALA A 327 -14.13 -12.51 -5.21
CA ALA A 327 -13.07 -13.48 -5.41
C ALA A 327 -13.07 -14.49 -4.26
N THR A 328 -12.86 -15.76 -4.58
CA THR A 328 -12.71 -16.83 -3.59
C THR A 328 -11.45 -17.62 -3.84
N LYS A 329 -10.87 -18.15 -2.78
CA LYS A 329 -9.83 -19.16 -2.86
C LYS A 329 -10.41 -20.51 -2.42
N PRO A 330 -11.00 -21.29 -3.34
CA PRO A 330 -11.78 -22.48 -2.98
C PRO A 330 -10.94 -23.58 -2.31
N ASP A 331 -9.65 -23.65 -2.64
CA ASP A 331 -8.68 -24.50 -1.95
C ASP A 331 -7.49 -23.65 -1.49
N PRO A 332 -7.21 -23.55 -0.18
CA PRO A 332 -6.04 -22.84 0.35
C PRO A 332 -4.71 -23.32 -0.25
N LYS A 333 -4.62 -24.61 -0.63
CA LYS A 333 -3.43 -25.23 -1.25
C LYS A 333 -3.33 -24.95 -2.74
N SER A 334 -4.41 -24.58 -3.39
CA SER A 334 -4.41 -24.22 -4.81
C SER A 334 -3.76 -22.86 -5.03
N ASN A 335 -3.11 -22.71 -6.18
CA ASN A 335 -2.58 -21.42 -6.63
C ASN A 335 -3.65 -20.58 -7.37
N PHE A 336 -4.84 -21.16 -7.61
CA PHE A 336 -5.92 -20.50 -8.33
C PHE A 336 -6.81 -19.67 -7.42
N PHE A 337 -7.20 -18.51 -7.94
CA PHE A 337 -8.34 -17.75 -7.44
C PHE A 337 -9.52 -17.90 -8.39
N SER A 338 -10.73 -17.97 -7.84
CA SER A 338 -11.97 -17.88 -8.63
C SER A 338 -12.45 -16.43 -8.60
N LEU A 339 -12.56 -15.81 -9.77
CA LEU A 339 -13.03 -14.43 -9.94
C LEU A 339 -14.39 -14.44 -10.61
N TYR A 340 -15.38 -13.82 -9.99
CA TYR A 340 -16.74 -13.71 -10.50
C TYR A 340 -16.90 -12.36 -11.21
N LEU A 341 -16.78 -12.36 -12.54
CA LEU A 341 -16.64 -11.17 -13.38
C LEU A 341 -17.96 -10.44 -13.68
N ASP A 342 -19.03 -10.83 -13.01
CA ASP A 342 -20.36 -10.24 -13.05
C ASP A 342 -20.98 -10.05 -11.65
N GLU A 343 -20.20 -10.29 -10.58
CA GLU A 343 -20.63 -10.15 -9.19
C GLU A 343 -19.82 -9.09 -8.43
N TYR A 344 -20.51 -8.24 -7.66
CA TYR A 344 -19.88 -7.29 -6.74
C TYR A 344 -19.21 -8.02 -5.57
N ASP A 345 -18.07 -7.51 -5.12
CA ASP A 345 -17.52 -7.92 -3.83
C ASP A 345 -18.28 -7.21 -2.70
N THR A 346 -19.19 -7.94 -2.07
CA THR A 346 -20.05 -7.41 -1.01
C THR A 346 -19.28 -6.98 0.22
N LYS A 347 -18.03 -7.43 0.41
CA LYS A 347 -17.21 -7.05 1.57
C LYS A 347 -16.93 -5.55 1.64
N TRP A 348 -16.69 -4.90 0.49
CA TRP A 348 -16.49 -3.45 0.44
C TRP A 348 -17.72 -2.70 -0.07
N THR A 349 -18.45 -3.25 -1.05
CA THR A 349 -19.60 -2.56 -1.65
C THR A 349 -20.77 -2.35 -0.68
N SER A 350 -20.90 -3.18 0.35
CA SER A 350 -21.91 -2.99 1.41
C SER A 350 -21.63 -1.84 2.36
N GLN A 351 -20.43 -1.25 2.32
CA GLN A 351 -20.03 -0.13 3.18
C GLN A 351 -20.15 1.23 2.47
N LEU A 352 -20.53 1.26 1.18
CA LEU A 352 -20.49 2.48 0.36
C LEU A 352 -21.40 3.60 0.85
N ASP A 353 -22.50 3.26 1.51
CA ASP A 353 -23.45 4.22 2.07
C ASP A 353 -22.92 4.97 3.30
N GLN A 354 -21.86 4.46 3.92
CA GLN A 354 -21.21 5.03 5.10
C GLN A 354 -20.03 5.95 4.73
N LEU A 355 -19.65 6.05 3.46
CA LEU A 355 -18.44 6.75 3.01
C LEU A 355 -18.78 8.06 2.31
N ASP A 356 -17.94 9.09 2.52
CA ASP A 356 -17.98 10.36 1.78
C ASP A 356 -16.94 10.38 0.64
N TYR A 357 -15.82 9.71 0.87
CA TYR A 357 -14.72 9.57 -0.06
C TYR A 357 -14.37 8.11 -0.29
N LEU A 358 -14.06 7.74 -1.53
CA LEU A 358 -13.66 6.39 -1.90
C LEU A 358 -12.43 6.44 -2.81
N VAL A 359 -11.41 5.65 -2.54
CA VAL A 359 -10.26 5.45 -3.43
C VAL A 359 -10.21 3.96 -3.77
N ILE A 360 -10.47 3.60 -5.02
CA ILE A 360 -10.32 2.22 -5.50
C ILE A 360 -9.06 2.08 -6.33
N SER A 361 -8.37 0.94 -6.20
CA SER A 361 -7.10 0.73 -6.88
C SER A 361 -6.72 -0.75 -6.95
N SER A 362 -6.30 -1.25 -8.12
CA SER A 362 -5.82 -2.63 -8.28
C SER A 362 -5.03 -2.82 -9.57
N GLY A 363 -4.13 -3.81 -9.59
CA GLY A 363 -3.62 -4.40 -10.83
C GLY A 363 -2.70 -5.60 -10.64
N HIS A 364 -1.80 -5.58 -9.66
CA HIS A 364 -0.73 -6.59 -9.54
C HIS A 364 -1.25 -8.01 -9.33
N TRP A 365 -2.37 -8.17 -8.62
CA TRP A 365 -2.97 -9.47 -8.36
C TRP A 365 -3.52 -10.16 -9.60
N PHE A 366 -3.82 -9.42 -10.67
CA PHE A 366 -4.26 -9.99 -11.94
C PHE A 366 -3.14 -10.73 -12.68
N SER A 367 -1.90 -10.73 -12.19
CA SER A 367 -0.84 -11.62 -12.68
C SER A 367 -0.90 -13.04 -12.12
N ARG A 368 -1.80 -13.32 -11.16
CA ARG A 368 -1.97 -14.65 -10.55
C ARG A 368 -2.73 -15.60 -11.48
N PRO A 369 -2.56 -16.93 -11.30
CA PRO A 369 -3.45 -17.90 -11.92
C PRO A 369 -4.88 -17.71 -11.43
N VAL A 370 -5.82 -17.55 -12.37
CA VAL A 370 -7.23 -17.28 -12.05
C VAL A 370 -8.17 -18.10 -12.94
N ILE A 371 -9.32 -18.46 -12.38
CA ILE A 371 -10.44 -19.07 -13.09
C ILE A 371 -11.57 -18.03 -13.08
N PHE A 372 -12.09 -17.73 -14.26
CA PHE A 372 -13.14 -16.73 -14.43
C PHE A 372 -14.52 -17.38 -14.43
N TYR A 373 -15.43 -16.78 -13.67
CA TYR A 373 -16.82 -17.16 -13.59
C TYR A 373 -17.70 -16.01 -14.09
N GLU A 374 -18.71 -16.36 -14.89
CA GLU A 374 -19.80 -15.48 -15.29
C GLU A 374 -21.10 -16.28 -15.28
N ASN A 375 -22.17 -15.72 -14.72
CA ASN A 375 -23.43 -16.41 -14.47
C ASN A 375 -23.23 -17.74 -13.73
N GLN A 376 -22.29 -17.76 -12.78
CA GLN A 376 -21.87 -18.94 -12.01
C GLN A 376 -21.28 -20.10 -12.86
N GLN A 377 -20.92 -19.85 -14.11
CA GLN A 377 -20.27 -20.83 -15.00
C GLN A 377 -18.85 -20.38 -15.36
N ILE A 378 -17.96 -21.33 -15.62
CA ILE A 378 -16.59 -21.03 -16.04
C ILE A 378 -16.63 -20.38 -17.43
N SER A 379 -16.21 -19.13 -17.54
CA SER A 379 -16.07 -18.43 -18.82
C SER A 379 -14.66 -18.54 -19.41
N GLY A 380 -13.69 -18.92 -18.60
CA GLY A 380 -12.32 -19.22 -19.01
C GLY A 380 -11.36 -19.19 -17.82
N CYS A 381 -10.07 -19.13 -18.10
CA CYS A 381 -9.04 -19.01 -17.09
C CYS A 381 -7.85 -18.20 -17.61
N GLN A 382 -6.90 -17.93 -16.71
CA GLN A 382 -5.62 -17.34 -17.04
C GLN A 382 -4.52 -18.03 -16.23
N TYR A 383 -3.39 -18.30 -16.90
CA TYR A 383 -2.23 -19.02 -16.41
C TYR A 383 -2.61 -20.38 -15.79
N CYS A 384 -3.59 -21.07 -16.37
CA CYS A 384 -4.18 -22.24 -15.71
C CYS A 384 -3.77 -23.58 -16.30
N ALA A 385 -3.48 -23.64 -17.61
CA ALA A 385 -3.17 -24.90 -18.31
C ALA A 385 -4.17 -26.04 -18.02
N LEU A 386 -5.42 -25.72 -17.67
CA LEU A 386 -6.45 -26.69 -17.32
C LEU A 386 -7.05 -27.28 -18.60
N PRO A 387 -7.26 -28.60 -18.67
CA PRO A 387 -7.93 -29.22 -19.81
C PRO A 387 -9.37 -28.69 -19.92
N ASN A 388 -9.87 -28.59 -21.16
CA ASN A 388 -11.24 -28.16 -21.47
C ASN A 388 -11.63 -26.76 -20.93
N THR A 389 -10.66 -25.90 -20.64
CA THR A 389 -10.89 -24.51 -20.22
C THR A 389 -10.23 -23.56 -21.19
N THR A 390 -10.93 -22.51 -21.62
CA THR A 390 -10.37 -21.50 -22.51
C THR A 390 -9.38 -20.61 -21.76
N GLU A 391 -8.12 -20.60 -22.20
CA GLU A 391 -7.11 -19.66 -21.74
C GLU A 391 -7.39 -18.26 -22.31
N LEU A 392 -7.46 -17.26 -21.44
CA LEU A 392 -7.81 -15.88 -21.73
C LEU A 392 -6.69 -14.95 -21.25
N PRO A 393 -6.47 -13.81 -21.93
CA PRO A 393 -5.41 -12.88 -21.56
C PRO A 393 -5.75 -12.14 -20.26
N LEU A 394 -4.73 -11.65 -19.55
CA LEU A 394 -4.88 -10.82 -18.33
C LEU A 394 -5.85 -9.66 -18.49
N THR A 395 -5.82 -9.04 -19.67
CA THR A 395 -6.68 -7.92 -20.03
C THR A 395 -8.16 -8.26 -20.00
N TYR A 396 -8.55 -9.53 -20.19
CA TYR A 396 -9.94 -9.97 -20.14
C TYR A 396 -10.52 -9.86 -18.73
N GLY A 397 -9.86 -10.51 -17.76
CA GLY A 397 -10.28 -10.51 -16.36
C GLY A 397 -10.20 -9.11 -15.77
N TYR A 398 -9.11 -8.39 -16.03
CA TYR A 398 -8.90 -7.03 -15.52
C TYR A 398 -9.98 -6.06 -15.99
N ARG A 399 -10.24 -5.99 -17.31
CA ARG A 399 -11.23 -5.08 -17.88
C ARG A 399 -12.63 -5.32 -17.32
N LYS A 400 -13.06 -6.58 -17.24
CA LYS A 400 -14.38 -6.94 -16.70
C LYS A 400 -14.49 -6.62 -15.22
N ALA A 401 -13.47 -6.98 -14.43
CA ALA A 401 -13.47 -6.69 -13.00
C ALA A 401 -13.55 -5.18 -12.72
N LEU A 402 -12.77 -4.37 -13.43
CA LEU A 402 -12.81 -2.92 -13.29
C LEU A 402 -14.17 -2.35 -13.70
N ARG A 403 -14.74 -2.80 -14.83
CA ARG A 403 -16.07 -2.38 -15.30
C ARG A 403 -17.17 -2.68 -14.27
N ILE A 404 -17.17 -3.88 -13.70
CA ILE A 404 -18.14 -4.28 -12.67
C ILE A 404 -17.97 -3.46 -11.39
N SER A 405 -16.73 -3.18 -10.99
CA SER A 405 -16.44 -2.38 -9.79
C SER A 405 -16.87 -0.92 -9.95
N LEU A 406 -16.60 -0.32 -11.11
CA LEU A 406 -17.06 1.04 -11.44
C LEU A 406 -18.58 1.10 -11.52
N LYS A 407 -19.23 0.08 -12.10
CA LYS A 407 -20.69 -0.03 -12.09
C LYS A 407 -21.26 -0.08 -10.67
N ALA A 408 -20.64 -0.82 -9.75
CA ALA A 408 -21.06 -0.86 -8.35
C ALA A 408 -21.02 0.52 -7.69
N ILE A 409 -19.99 1.32 -7.98
CA ILE A 409 -19.86 2.71 -7.49
C ILE A 409 -20.97 3.59 -8.09
N ILE A 410 -21.18 3.53 -9.41
CA ILE A 410 -22.21 4.30 -10.12
C ILE A 410 -23.62 4.02 -9.58
N GLU A 411 -23.88 2.78 -9.18
CA GLU A 411 -25.18 2.36 -8.68
C GLU A 411 -25.41 2.67 -7.19
N ASN A 412 -24.35 2.60 -6.36
CA ASN A 412 -24.51 2.51 -4.91
C ASN A 412 -23.75 3.57 -4.09
N PHE A 413 -22.89 4.40 -4.70
CA PHE A 413 -22.10 5.41 -3.98
C PHE A 413 -22.59 6.83 -4.23
N LYS A 414 -22.55 7.66 -3.19
CA LYS A 414 -22.74 9.12 -3.25
C LYS A 414 -21.55 9.76 -2.54
N GLY A 415 -20.89 10.72 -3.19
CA GLY A 415 -19.67 11.31 -2.69
C GLY A 415 -18.62 11.46 -3.79
N LEU A 416 -17.36 11.52 -3.39
CA LEU A 416 -16.22 11.63 -4.31
C LEU A 416 -15.44 10.33 -4.35
N ALA A 417 -15.46 9.67 -5.50
CA ALA A 417 -14.76 8.42 -5.75
C ALA A 417 -13.60 8.62 -6.73
N PHE A 418 -12.45 8.08 -6.37
CA PHE A 418 -11.23 8.10 -7.16
C PHE A 418 -10.92 6.69 -7.66
N LEU A 419 -10.58 6.57 -8.94
CA LEU A 419 -9.77 5.46 -9.43
C LEU A 419 -8.30 5.89 -9.39
N ARG A 420 -7.50 5.31 -8.50
CA ARG A 420 -6.04 5.50 -8.54
C ARG A 420 -5.46 4.56 -9.58
N SER A 421 -4.80 5.12 -10.58
CA SER A 421 -4.25 4.38 -11.72
C SER A 421 -3.13 3.41 -11.30
N PHE A 422 -2.70 2.54 -12.21
CA PHE A 422 -1.76 1.47 -11.94
C PHE A 422 -0.42 1.97 -11.37
N SER A 423 0.09 1.27 -10.35
CA SER A 423 1.43 1.52 -9.82
C SER A 423 2.42 0.57 -10.49
N PRO A 424 3.39 1.06 -11.28
CA PRO A 424 4.33 0.22 -12.00
C PRO A 424 5.31 -0.51 -11.06
N GLN A 425 5.85 -1.60 -11.58
CA GLN A 425 6.97 -2.35 -11.01
C GLN A 425 8.24 -2.09 -11.84
N HIS A 426 9.42 -2.23 -11.25
CA HIS A 426 10.70 -1.92 -11.93
C HIS A 426 11.71 -3.06 -11.87
N PHE A 427 11.32 -4.26 -12.30
CA PHE A 427 12.26 -5.37 -12.40
C PHE A 427 13.24 -5.18 -13.57
N GLU A 428 14.52 -5.39 -13.29
CA GLU A 428 15.64 -5.35 -14.22
C GLU A 428 16.43 -6.66 -14.15
N GLY A 429 17.03 -7.08 -15.27
CA GLY A 429 17.87 -8.28 -15.31
C GLY A 429 17.11 -9.61 -15.17
N GLY A 430 15.78 -9.59 -15.09
CA GLY A 430 14.92 -10.77 -15.03
C GLY A 430 13.52 -10.43 -14.54
N ALA A 431 12.58 -11.37 -14.65
CA ALA A 431 11.27 -11.23 -14.03
C ALA A 431 11.33 -11.42 -12.50
N TRP A 432 10.23 -11.11 -11.81
CA TRP A 432 10.07 -11.27 -10.36
C TRP A 432 10.39 -12.68 -9.82
N ASN A 433 10.30 -13.70 -10.67
CA ASN A 433 10.58 -15.11 -10.36
C ASN A 433 11.87 -15.65 -11.00
N GLU A 434 12.60 -14.82 -11.75
CA GLU A 434 13.75 -15.23 -12.57
C GLU A 434 15.01 -14.44 -12.21
N GLY A 435 15.08 -13.93 -10.97
CA GLY A 435 16.25 -13.20 -10.47
C GLY A 435 16.26 -11.71 -10.78
N GLY A 436 15.12 -11.12 -11.18
CA GLY A 436 15.00 -9.67 -11.35
C GLY A 436 15.30 -8.88 -10.08
N ASP A 437 15.84 -7.68 -10.26
CA ASP A 437 16.17 -6.73 -9.18
C ASP A 437 15.81 -5.29 -9.60
N CYS A 438 15.84 -4.34 -8.68
CA CYS A 438 15.56 -2.91 -8.89
C CYS A 438 16.64 -2.10 -8.18
N VAL A 439 17.83 -2.07 -8.78
CA VAL A 439 19.05 -1.53 -8.16
C VAL A 439 19.28 -0.04 -8.40
N ARG A 440 18.40 0.61 -9.18
CA ARG A 440 18.51 2.06 -9.44
C ARG A 440 18.39 2.83 -8.13
N THR A 441 19.14 3.94 -8.04
CA THR A 441 19.19 4.81 -6.86
C THR A 441 18.77 6.25 -7.18
N GLN A 442 18.32 6.49 -8.41
CA GLN A 442 17.86 7.79 -8.90
C GLN A 442 16.61 7.61 -9.78
N PRO A 443 15.71 8.60 -9.83
CA PRO A 443 14.58 8.63 -10.76
C PRO A 443 15.03 8.57 -12.22
N TYR A 444 14.15 8.11 -13.10
CA TYR A 444 14.28 8.40 -14.53
C TYR A 444 13.98 9.86 -14.80
N ARG A 445 14.69 10.46 -15.76
CA ARG A 445 14.23 11.68 -16.42
C ARG A 445 13.11 11.36 -17.39
N ARG A 446 12.27 12.36 -17.66
CA ARG A 446 11.12 12.21 -18.56
C ARG A 446 11.49 11.74 -19.97
N ASN A 447 12.67 12.10 -20.46
CA ASN A 447 13.13 11.77 -21.81
C ASN A 447 13.87 10.43 -21.90
N GLU A 448 14.00 9.69 -20.79
CA GLU A 448 14.62 8.37 -20.80
C GLU A 448 13.64 7.33 -21.37
N THR A 449 14.18 6.33 -22.08
CA THR A 449 13.39 5.21 -22.58
C THR A 449 13.06 4.29 -21.42
N ILE A 450 11.77 4.21 -21.09
CA ILE A 450 11.29 3.38 -19.98
C ILE A 450 10.58 2.14 -20.54
N PRO A 451 10.81 0.93 -19.99
CA PRO A 451 10.10 -0.27 -20.44
C PRO A 451 8.58 -0.13 -20.33
N GLU A 452 7.86 -0.29 -21.44
CA GLU A 452 6.40 -0.10 -21.54
C GLU A 452 5.56 -1.28 -21.00
N ALA A 453 6.20 -2.31 -20.44
CA ALA A 453 5.59 -3.64 -20.25
C ALA A 453 4.28 -3.64 -19.43
N ASP A 454 4.06 -2.62 -18.59
CA ASP A 454 2.93 -2.55 -17.68
C ASP A 454 1.86 -1.48 -18.05
N LEU A 455 2.01 -0.78 -19.18
CA LEU A 455 1.10 0.32 -19.55
C LEU A 455 -0.26 -0.15 -20.08
N LYS A 456 -0.40 -1.41 -20.50
CA LYS A 456 -1.70 -1.94 -20.99
C LYS A 456 -2.79 -1.94 -19.92
N VAL A 457 -2.42 -2.18 -18.65
CA VAL A 457 -3.35 -2.13 -17.52
C VAL A 457 -3.84 -0.70 -17.33
N HIS A 458 -2.93 0.27 -17.43
CA HIS A 458 -3.22 1.69 -17.37
C HIS A 458 -4.13 2.16 -18.51
N ASP A 459 -3.88 1.72 -19.75
CA ASP A 459 -4.77 2.02 -20.88
C ASP A 459 -6.20 1.52 -20.65
N ILE A 460 -6.35 0.29 -20.15
CA ILE A 460 -7.67 -0.26 -19.78
C ILE A 460 -8.33 0.58 -18.70
N GLN A 461 -7.58 1.01 -17.68
CA GLN A 461 -8.12 1.87 -16.62
C GLN A 461 -8.67 3.17 -17.19
N ARG A 462 -7.93 3.84 -18.07
CA ARG A 462 -8.36 5.11 -18.70
C ARG A 462 -9.60 4.91 -19.57
N GLU A 463 -9.66 3.83 -20.33
CA GLU A 463 -10.81 3.51 -21.18
C GLU A 463 -12.08 3.22 -20.37
N GLU A 464 -12.00 2.30 -19.40
CA GLU A 464 -13.16 1.91 -18.59
C GLU A 464 -13.58 3.05 -17.64
N PHE A 465 -12.63 3.84 -17.14
CA PHE A 465 -12.94 5.04 -16.35
C PHE A 465 -13.69 6.07 -17.17
N ARG A 466 -13.25 6.38 -18.41
CA ARG A 466 -13.96 7.34 -19.27
C ARG A 466 -15.41 6.91 -19.53
N ALA A 467 -15.62 5.62 -19.80
CA ALA A 467 -16.98 5.08 -19.97
C ALA A 467 -17.82 5.20 -18.68
N ALA A 468 -17.22 4.90 -17.53
CA ALA A 468 -17.87 5.02 -16.22
C ALA A 468 -18.18 6.47 -15.84
N GLU A 469 -17.30 7.41 -16.18
CA GLU A 469 -17.50 8.84 -15.97
C GLU A 469 -18.71 9.33 -16.78
N GLU A 470 -18.79 9.00 -18.07
CA GLU A 470 -19.93 9.35 -18.93
C GLU A 470 -21.27 8.78 -18.40
N ASP A 471 -21.27 7.56 -17.88
CA ASP A 471 -22.45 6.94 -17.27
C ASP A 471 -22.79 7.56 -15.89
N GLY A 472 -21.76 7.88 -15.11
CA GLY A 472 -21.84 8.46 -13.78
C GLY A 472 -22.31 9.92 -13.79
N MET A 473 -22.09 10.69 -14.86
CA MET A 473 -22.55 12.08 -15.00
C MET A 473 -24.08 12.24 -14.83
N LYS A 474 -24.85 11.16 -15.06
CA LYS A 474 -26.31 11.15 -14.89
C LYS A 474 -26.74 10.92 -13.43
N LYS A 475 -25.81 10.58 -12.53
CA LYS A 475 -26.08 10.21 -11.14
C LYS A 475 -25.90 11.42 -10.22
N SER A 476 -27.01 11.84 -9.62
CA SER A 476 -26.98 12.92 -8.63
C SER A 476 -26.18 12.52 -7.38
N GLY A 477 -25.23 13.39 -6.99
CA GLY A 477 -24.43 13.21 -5.78
C GLY A 477 -23.17 12.36 -5.95
N LEU A 478 -22.90 11.80 -7.13
CA LEU A 478 -21.67 11.07 -7.43
C LEU A 478 -20.69 11.96 -8.20
N ARG A 479 -19.43 11.98 -7.77
CA ARG A 479 -18.30 12.54 -8.51
C ARG A 479 -17.23 11.47 -8.68
N LEU A 480 -16.91 11.14 -9.92
CA LEU A 480 -15.84 10.22 -10.27
C LEU A 480 -14.62 11.02 -10.71
N LYS A 481 -13.42 10.65 -10.23
CA LYS A 481 -12.15 11.23 -10.68
C LYS A 481 -11.11 10.15 -10.96
N LEU A 482 -10.34 10.34 -12.03
CA LEU A 482 -9.14 9.54 -12.29
C LEU A 482 -7.96 10.22 -11.61
N MET A 483 -7.34 9.52 -10.67
CA MET A 483 -6.08 9.93 -10.05
C MET A 483 -4.95 9.23 -10.81
N ASP A 484 -4.51 9.84 -11.92
CA ASP A 484 -3.61 9.24 -12.92
C ASP A 484 -2.13 9.35 -12.51
N THR A 485 -1.72 8.55 -11.53
CA THR A 485 -0.36 8.60 -10.96
C THR A 485 0.65 7.68 -11.67
N THR A 486 0.22 6.91 -12.67
CA THR A 486 1.06 5.88 -13.31
C THR A 486 2.37 6.49 -13.83
N GLN A 487 2.29 7.61 -14.55
CA GLN A 487 3.45 8.24 -15.15
C GLN A 487 4.44 8.77 -14.10
N ALA A 488 3.93 9.40 -13.04
CA ALA A 488 4.79 9.89 -11.96
C ALA A 488 5.52 8.72 -11.30
N MET A 489 4.82 7.64 -10.98
CA MET A 489 5.42 6.48 -10.30
C MET A 489 6.34 5.67 -11.22
N LEU A 490 6.08 5.64 -12.54
CA LEU A 490 6.94 5.00 -13.53
C LEU A 490 8.34 5.64 -13.59
N LEU A 491 8.46 6.90 -13.21
CA LEU A 491 9.74 7.60 -13.17
C LEU A 491 10.56 7.30 -11.91
N ARG A 492 10.10 6.40 -11.03
CA ARG A 492 10.69 6.14 -9.71
C ARG A 492 11.23 4.72 -9.50
N PRO A 493 12.07 4.19 -10.39
CA PRO A 493 12.67 2.86 -10.19
C PRO A 493 13.52 2.78 -8.90
N ASP A 494 13.95 3.93 -8.38
CA ASP A 494 14.73 4.07 -7.16
C ASP A 494 13.94 3.86 -5.86
N GLY A 495 12.61 3.86 -5.92
CA GLY A 495 11.77 3.90 -4.73
C GLY A 495 11.41 2.56 -4.09
N HIS A 496 11.78 1.45 -4.72
CA HIS A 496 11.38 0.11 -4.29
C HIS A 496 12.23 -0.44 -3.15
N PRO A 497 11.71 -1.32 -2.28
CA PRO A 497 12.52 -2.02 -1.29
C PRO A 497 13.66 -2.84 -1.89
N GLY A 498 13.42 -3.48 -3.05
CA GLY A 498 14.35 -4.41 -3.66
C GLY A 498 14.73 -5.51 -2.67
N ARG A 499 16.03 -5.71 -2.48
CA ARG A 499 16.54 -6.62 -1.45
C ARG A 499 16.26 -6.15 -0.03
N TYR A 500 16.10 -4.85 0.21
CA TYR A 500 15.95 -4.26 1.55
C TYR A 500 14.52 -4.34 2.11
N GLY A 501 13.68 -5.25 1.59
CA GLY A 501 12.39 -5.61 2.20
C GLY A 501 12.50 -6.66 3.31
N HIS A 502 13.69 -7.13 3.63
CA HIS A 502 13.92 -8.15 4.65
C HIS A 502 15.38 -8.15 5.12
N LEU A 503 15.65 -8.81 6.26
CA LEU A 503 17.02 -9.03 6.73
C LEU A 503 17.82 -9.81 5.69
N GLN A 504 18.99 -9.27 5.33
CA GLN A 504 19.92 -9.94 4.43
C GLN A 504 20.55 -11.14 5.15
N ASN A 505 19.96 -12.32 4.97
CA ASN A 505 20.50 -13.56 5.49
C ASN A 505 21.17 -14.34 4.35
N PRO A 506 22.50 -14.59 4.41
CA PRO A 506 23.20 -15.32 3.34
C PRO A 506 22.66 -16.74 3.11
N ASN A 507 21.94 -17.32 4.07
CA ASN A 507 21.35 -18.66 3.98
C ASN A 507 19.90 -18.68 3.47
N VAL A 508 19.29 -17.52 3.21
CA VAL A 508 17.90 -17.42 2.76
C VAL A 508 17.81 -16.49 1.56
N THR A 509 17.57 -17.05 0.37
CA THR A 509 17.26 -16.27 -0.83
C THR A 509 15.79 -15.90 -0.82
N LEU A 510 15.47 -14.69 -0.38
CA LEU A 510 14.16 -14.08 -0.56
C LEU A 510 14.13 -13.30 -1.88
N ARG A 511 12.94 -13.17 -2.47
CA ARG A 511 12.77 -12.44 -3.73
C ARG A 511 12.85 -10.94 -3.48
N ASN A 512 13.44 -10.22 -4.42
CA ASN A 512 13.47 -8.77 -4.40
C ASN A 512 12.07 -8.21 -4.60
N ASP A 513 11.70 -7.21 -3.81
CA ASP A 513 10.43 -6.52 -3.94
C ASP A 513 10.61 -5.27 -4.81
N CYS A 514 10.27 -5.39 -6.09
CA CYS A 514 10.26 -4.28 -7.04
C CYS A 514 8.84 -3.86 -7.41
N ILE A 515 7.87 -4.13 -6.53
CA ILE A 515 6.44 -3.86 -6.71
C ILE A 515 5.97 -2.82 -5.69
N HIS A 516 6.26 -3.05 -4.40
CA HIS A 516 5.91 -2.13 -3.32
C HIS A 516 6.90 -0.97 -3.22
N TRP A 517 6.58 0.01 -2.39
CA TRP A 517 7.36 1.23 -2.23
C TRP A 517 7.92 1.33 -0.81
N CYS A 518 9.17 1.76 -0.70
CA CYS A 518 9.74 2.12 0.59
C CYS A 518 8.91 3.23 1.26
N LEU A 519 8.83 3.17 2.59
CA LEU A 519 8.25 4.23 3.41
C LEU A 519 9.29 4.76 4.42
N PRO A 520 9.47 6.09 4.53
CA PRO A 520 8.98 7.13 3.60
C PRO A 520 9.57 6.96 2.19
N GLY A 521 8.93 7.55 1.18
CA GLY A 521 9.34 7.33 -0.22
C GLY A 521 8.38 7.89 -1.27
N PRO A 522 8.49 7.45 -2.54
CA PRO A 522 7.72 8.04 -3.65
C PRO A 522 6.21 7.97 -3.47
N ILE A 523 5.72 6.95 -2.76
CA ILE A 523 4.29 6.74 -2.56
C ILE A 523 3.64 7.84 -1.70
N ASP A 524 4.44 8.63 -0.97
CA ASP A 524 3.96 9.78 -0.21
C ASP A 524 3.34 10.84 -1.13
N THR A 525 3.86 10.98 -2.35
CA THR A 525 3.31 11.89 -3.37
C THR A 525 1.91 11.51 -3.83
N LEU A 526 1.49 10.25 -3.69
CA LEU A 526 0.09 9.89 -3.95
C LEU A 526 -0.85 10.65 -3.01
N ASN A 527 -0.43 10.90 -1.77
CA ASN A 527 -1.23 11.65 -0.81
C ASN A 527 -1.17 13.16 -1.06
N ASP A 528 -0.05 13.71 -1.54
CA ASP A 528 0.03 15.09 -2.05
C ASP A 528 -1.03 15.32 -3.15
N ILE A 529 -1.07 14.43 -4.14
CA ILE A 529 -2.02 14.48 -5.27
C ILE A 529 -3.45 14.32 -4.78
N LEU A 530 -3.72 13.34 -3.90
CA LEU A 530 -5.07 13.09 -3.37
C LEU A 530 -5.62 14.34 -2.66
N LEU A 531 -4.83 14.95 -1.77
CA LEU A 531 -5.23 16.16 -1.06
C LEU A 531 -5.54 17.29 -2.06
N GLN A 532 -4.69 17.53 -3.05
CA GLN A 532 -4.91 18.58 -4.04
C GLN A 532 -6.16 18.32 -4.91
N MET A 533 -6.42 17.07 -5.29
CA MET A 533 -7.61 16.70 -6.05
C MET A 533 -8.91 16.85 -5.24
N MET A 534 -8.84 16.69 -3.91
CA MET A 534 -9.97 16.93 -3.01
C MET A 534 -10.24 18.43 -2.80
N LYS A 535 -9.19 19.27 -2.79
CA LYS A 535 -9.35 20.74 -2.69
C LYS A 535 -10.07 21.34 -3.87
N THR A 536 -9.73 20.90 -5.08
CA THR A 536 -10.28 21.45 -6.34
C THR A 536 -11.75 21.13 -6.59
N ASP A 537 -12.41 20.44 -5.65
CA ASP A 537 -13.83 20.04 -5.70
C ASP A 537 -14.73 20.71 -4.66
N ASN A 538 -14.14 21.36 -3.65
CA ASN A 538 -14.89 22.16 -2.67
C ASN A 538 -14.98 23.60 -3.17
#